data_AF-A0A536B075-F1
#
_entry.id   AF-A0A536B075-F1
#
_cell.length_a   1.000
_cell.length_b   1.000
_cell.length_c   1.000
_cell.angle_alpha   90.00
_cell.angle_beta   90.00
_cell.angle_gamma   90.00
#
_symmetry.space_group_name_H-M   'P 1'
#
loop_
_entity.id
_entity.type
_entity.pdbx_description
1 polymer ?
#
loop_
_entity_poly.entity_id
_entity_poly.type
_entity_poly.pdbx_seq_one_letter_code
_entity_poly.pdbx_strand_id
1 'polypeptide(L)'
;MLRVDLHLHSNYSHDGRSTLQQLIDRATECGLDRIALTDHNVFEGAESLRRMAPALAIGGEEIKTLEGEVIGLFITRRVQPFLGPEDAMDLIHGMGGLTYIPHPLDRNRS
;
A
#
# COMPACT_ATOMS: atom_id res chain seq x y z
N MET A 1 -14.97 -11.73 13.03
CA MET A 1 -13.51 -11.67 12.80
C MET A 1 -13.31 -11.06 11.44
N LEU A 2 -12.43 -10.07 11.29
CA LEU A 2 -12.10 -9.46 10.00
C LEU A 2 -10.88 -10.16 9.38
N ARG A 3 -10.91 -10.41 8.08
CA ARG A 3 -9.83 -11.00 7.28
C ARG A 3 -9.30 -9.94 6.34
N VAL A 4 -8.03 -9.58 6.49
CA VAL A 4 -7.43 -8.49 5.73
C VAL A 4 -6.07 -8.89 5.18
N ASP A 5 -5.74 -8.34 4.02
CA ASP A 5 -4.38 -8.33 3.48
C ASP A 5 -3.93 -6.86 3.38
N LEU A 6 -2.81 -6.52 4.00
CA LEU A 6 -2.36 -5.14 4.13
C LEU A 6 -1.14 -4.81 3.26
N HIS A 7 -0.68 -5.74 2.42
CA HIS A 7 0.50 -5.56 1.58
C HIS A 7 0.31 -6.24 0.22
N LEU A 8 -0.23 -5.51 -0.75
CA LEU A 8 -0.43 -6.01 -2.12
C LEU A 8 0.13 -5.04 -3.15
N HIS A 9 0.55 -5.61 -4.29
CA HIS A 9 1.02 -4.88 -5.46
C HIS A 9 0.16 -5.23 -6.68
N SER A 10 -0.02 -4.24 -7.55
CA SER A 10 -0.75 -4.32 -8.80
C SER A 10 0.17 -3.99 -9.97
N ASN A 11 -0.37 -4.02 -11.19
CA ASN A 11 0.35 -3.57 -12.38
C ASN A 11 0.64 -2.06 -12.43
N TYR A 12 0.35 -1.31 -11.36
CA TYR A 12 0.74 0.10 -11.20
C TYR A 12 2.17 0.24 -10.66
N SER A 13 2.70 -0.75 -9.94
CA SER A 13 4.12 -0.82 -9.59
C SER A 13 4.89 -1.71 -10.57
N HIS A 14 6.21 -1.64 -10.49
CA HIS A 14 7.12 -2.38 -11.38
C HIS A 14 7.21 -3.88 -11.07
N ASP A 15 6.77 -4.31 -9.88
CA ASP A 15 6.88 -5.69 -9.39
C ASP A 15 5.53 -6.43 -9.32
N GLY A 16 4.41 -5.71 -9.39
CA GLY A 16 3.08 -6.31 -9.50
C GLY A 16 2.67 -6.62 -10.96
N ARG A 17 1.81 -7.62 -11.12
CA ARG A 17 1.30 -8.07 -12.44
C ARG A 17 -0.21 -8.13 -12.54
N SER A 18 -0.90 -8.16 -11.41
CA SER A 18 -2.35 -8.27 -11.34
C SER A 18 -3.01 -6.93 -11.63
N THR A 19 -4.07 -6.92 -12.43
CA THR A 19 -4.94 -5.75 -12.58
C THR A 19 -5.76 -5.54 -11.31
N LEU A 20 -6.28 -4.33 -11.11
CA LEU A 20 -7.16 -4.02 -9.97
C LEU A 20 -8.39 -4.94 -9.93
N GLN A 21 -8.97 -5.26 -11.08
CA GLN A 21 -10.11 -6.20 -11.16
C GLN A 21 -9.71 -7.60 -10.69
N GLN A 22 -8.56 -8.11 -11.14
CA GLN A 22 -8.06 -9.41 -10.69
C GLN A 22 -7.81 -9.45 -9.18
N LEU A 23 -7.33 -8.36 -8.58
CA LEU A 23 -7.17 -8.25 -7.14
C LEU A 23 -8.52 -8.28 -6.40
N ILE A 24 -9.54 -7.57 -6.90
CA ILE A 24 -10.89 -7.57 -6.33
C ILE A 24 -11.51 -8.97 -6.38
N ASP A 25 -11.45 -9.62 -7.56
CA ASP A 25 -12.01 -10.95 -7.77
C ASP A 25 -11.33 -11.95 -6.83
N ARG A 26 -9.99 -11.92 -6.76
CA ARG A 26 -9.22 -12.81 -5.91
C ARG A 26 -9.48 -12.58 -4.42
N ALA A 27 -9.57 -11.34 -3.98
CA ALA A 27 -9.89 -11.01 -2.59
C ALA A 27 -11.27 -11.55 -2.19
N THR A 28 -12.25 -11.44 -3.10
CA THR A 28 -13.60 -11.98 -2.92
C THR A 28 -13.58 -13.52 -2.80
N GLU A 29 -12.89 -14.21 -3.72
CA GLU A 29 -12.73 -15.67 -3.68
C GLU A 29 -12.05 -16.16 -2.39
N CYS A 30 -11.07 -15.42 -1.88
CA CYS A 30 -10.38 -15.72 -0.63
C CYS A 30 -11.23 -15.43 0.61
N GLY A 31 -12.34 -14.70 0.47
CA GLY A 31 -13.17 -14.22 1.57
C GLY A 31 -12.44 -13.19 2.44
N LEU A 32 -11.71 -12.27 1.81
CA LEU A 32 -11.12 -11.11 2.49
C LEU A 32 -12.16 -9.99 2.62
N ASP A 33 -12.21 -9.38 3.80
CA ASP A 33 -13.09 -8.24 4.08
C ASP A 33 -12.48 -6.94 3.56
N ARG A 34 -11.15 -6.78 3.63
CA ARG A 34 -10.43 -5.61 3.15
C ARG A 34 -9.07 -5.98 2.55
N ILE A 35 -8.61 -5.17 1.60
CA ILE A 35 -7.25 -5.23 1.08
C ILE A 35 -6.63 -3.82 1.04
N ALA A 36 -5.36 -3.70 1.39
CA ALA A 36 -4.59 -2.49 1.13
C ALA A 36 -3.75 -2.68 -0.13
N LEU A 37 -3.88 -1.74 -1.07
CA LEU A 37 -2.99 -1.68 -2.23
C LEU A 37 -1.85 -0.73 -1.89
N THR A 38 -0.63 -1.25 -1.93
CA THR A 38 0.60 -0.60 -1.46
C THR A 38 1.67 -0.64 -2.55
N ASP A 39 1.29 -0.23 -3.76
CA ASP A 39 2.21 -0.17 -4.90
C ASP A 39 3.46 0.68 -4.58
N HIS A 40 4.63 0.29 -5.10
CA HIS A 40 5.88 1.00 -4.86
C HIS A 40 5.88 2.43 -5.38
N ASN A 41 5.93 3.41 -4.47
CA ASN A 41 6.01 4.85 -4.74
C ASN A 41 4.89 5.39 -5.65
N VAL A 42 3.73 4.72 -5.71
CA VAL A 42 2.59 5.01 -6.58
C VAL A 42 1.31 4.91 -5.76
N PHE A 43 0.45 5.91 -5.86
CA PHE A 43 -0.80 5.98 -5.09
C PHE A 43 -2.06 5.91 -5.97
N GLU A 44 -1.90 6.19 -7.27
CA GLU A 44 -2.95 6.24 -8.28
C GLU A 44 -3.68 4.90 -8.42
N GLY A 45 -2.97 3.78 -8.23
CA GLY A 45 -3.55 2.44 -8.16
C GLY A 45 -4.49 2.30 -6.97
N ALA A 46 -4.05 2.68 -5.78
CA ALA A 46 -4.84 2.63 -4.55
C ALA A 46 -6.04 3.60 -4.56
N GLU A 47 -5.90 4.76 -5.23
CA GLU A 47 -7.01 5.68 -5.46
C GLU A 47 -8.06 5.07 -6.41
N SER A 48 -7.60 4.45 -7.50
CA SER A 48 -8.47 3.77 -8.46
C SER A 48 -9.18 2.57 -7.84
N LEU A 49 -8.49 1.77 -7.03
CA LEU A 49 -9.07 0.64 -6.32
C LEU A 49 -10.18 1.10 -5.35
N ARG A 50 -9.99 2.22 -4.64
CA ARG A 50 -11.04 2.80 -3.78
C ARG A 50 -12.28 3.24 -4.54
N ARG A 51 -12.12 3.74 -5.77
CA ARG A 51 -13.27 4.06 -6.64
C ARG A 51 -14.00 2.81 -7.12
N MET A 52 -13.25 1.76 -7.49
CA MET A 52 -13.81 0.51 -8.02
C MET A 52 -14.48 -0.34 -6.94
N ALA A 53 -13.91 -0.40 -5.74
CA ALA A 53 -14.37 -1.26 -4.65
C ALA A 53 -14.21 -0.58 -3.27
N PRO A 54 -14.98 0.49 -2.97
CA PRO A 54 -14.80 1.29 -1.75
C PRO A 54 -15.00 0.50 -0.45
N ALA A 55 -15.85 -0.54 -0.47
CA ALA A 55 -16.06 -1.40 0.69
C ALA A 55 -14.93 -2.41 0.92
N LEU A 56 -14.07 -2.65 -0.06
CA LEU A 56 -12.96 -3.61 0.02
C LEU A 56 -11.61 -2.88 0.22
N ALA A 57 -11.44 -1.69 -0.36
CA ALA A 57 -10.14 -1.07 -0.51
C ALA A 57 -9.71 -0.23 0.70
N ILE A 58 -8.44 -0.40 1.10
CA ILE A 58 -7.68 0.52 1.94
C ILE A 58 -6.66 1.21 1.03
N GLY A 59 -6.61 2.53 1.09
CA GLY A 59 -5.60 3.31 0.37
C GLY A 59 -4.24 3.18 1.03
N GLY A 60 -3.23 2.76 0.30
CA GLY A 60 -1.86 2.73 0.80
C GLY A 60 -0.81 2.94 -0.29
N GLU A 61 0.44 2.88 0.14
CA GLU A 61 1.64 2.98 -0.70
C GLU A 61 2.78 2.27 0.05
N GLU A 62 3.69 1.63 -0.68
CA GLU A 62 4.98 1.19 -0.15
C GLU A 62 6.05 2.21 -0.59
N ILE A 63 6.44 3.06 0.35
CA ILE A 63 7.31 4.20 0.11
C ILE A 63 8.76 3.75 0.25
N LYS A 64 9.55 3.96 -0.80
CA LYS A 64 11.00 3.84 -0.72
C LYS A 64 11.58 5.04 0.04
N THR A 65 12.29 4.77 1.11
CA THR A 65 13.00 5.76 1.94
C THR A 65 14.51 5.67 1.69
N LEU A 66 15.31 6.47 2.41
CA LEU A 66 16.77 6.38 2.40
C LEU A 66 17.31 5.14 3.12
N GLU A 67 16.52 4.47 3.96
CA GLU A 67 16.94 3.37 4.84
C GLU A 67 16.00 2.15 4.77
N GLY A 68 15.30 1.99 3.65
CA GLY A 68 14.43 0.85 3.39
C GLY A 68 13.08 1.29 2.87
N GLU A 69 12.03 0.58 3.27
CA GLU A 69 10.67 0.85 2.85
C GLU A 69 9.77 1.07 4.07
N VAL A 70 8.76 1.91 3.91
CA VAL A 70 7.70 2.14 4.90
C VAL A 70 6.38 2.00 4.18
N ILE A 71 5.42 1.29 4.78
CA ILE A 71 4.06 1.30 4.28
C ILE A 71 3.25 2.37 4.99
N GLY A 72 2.58 3.20 4.19
CA GLY A 72 1.54 4.11 4.65
C GLY A 72 0.17 3.53 4.32
N LEU A 73 -0.68 3.33 5.33
CA LEU A 73 -2.08 2.94 5.19
C LEU A 73 -3.00 4.12 5.47
N PHE A 74 -4.20 4.09 4.90
CA PHE A 74 -5.24 5.13 4.99
C PHE A 74 -4.79 6.51 4.49
N ILE A 75 -3.75 6.56 3.64
CA ILE A 75 -3.27 7.82 3.05
C ILE A 75 -4.20 8.29 1.92
N THR A 76 -4.19 9.60 1.68
CA THR A 76 -5.09 10.27 0.73
C THR A 76 -4.38 10.82 -0.51
N ARG A 77 -3.05 10.78 -0.52
CA ARG A 77 -2.19 11.17 -1.65
C ARG A 77 -0.85 10.45 -1.56
N ARG A 78 -0.12 10.49 -2.67
CA ARG A 78 1.25 9.98 -2.77
C ARG A 78 2.18 10.63 -1.75
N VAL A 79 3.07 9.86 -1.16
CA VAL A 79 4.16 10.34 -0.30
C VAL A 79 5.44 10.50 -1.13
N GLN A 80 6.20 11.55 -0.85
CA GLN A 80 7.47 11.77 -1.56
C GLN A 80 8.47 10.66 -1.20
N PRO A 81 9.07 9.97 -2.19
CA PRO A 81 10.07 8.94 -1.95
C PRO A 81 11.44 9.53 -1.61
N PHE A 82 12.33 8.69 -1.11
CA PHE A 82 13.73 8.98 -0.77
C PHE A 82 13.90 10.03 0.33
N LEU A 83 12.93 10.09 1.26
CA LEU A 83 13.04 10.83 2.51
C LEU A 83 13.68 9.96 3.60
N GLY A 84 14.07 10.59 4.71
CA GLY A 84 14.32 9.85 5.95
C GLY A 84 13.06 9.07 6.35
N PRO A 85 13.18 7.88 6.96
CA PRO A 85 12.02 7.08 7.38
C PRO A 85 11.05 7.88 8.25
N GLU A 86 11.58 8.66 9.21
CA GLU A 86 10.78 9.49 10.11
C GLU A 86 10.01 10.58 9.36
N ASP A 87 10.64 11.27 8.40
CA ASP A 87 9.97 12.29 7.57
C ASP A 87 8.82 11.69 6.74
N ALA A 88 9.03 10.50 6.17
CA ALA A 88 7.98 9.79 5.44
C ALA A 88 6.81 9.41 6.38
N MET A 89 7.13 8.94 7.59
CA MET A 89 6.12 8.62 8.61
C MET A 89 5.34 9.87 9.04
N ASP A 90 6.01 11.01 9.23
CA ASP A 90 5.35 12.27 9.58
C ASP A 90 4.37 12.74 8.50
N LEU A 91 4.73 12.61 7.23
CA LEU A 91 3.80 12.88 6.12
C LEU A 91 2.59 11.95 6.13
N ILE A 92 2.80 10.66 6.43
CA ILE A 92 1.73 9.66 6.54
C ILE A 92 0.79 10.00 7.71
N HIS A 93 1.35 10.25 8.90
CA HIS A 93 0.58 10.62 10.09
C HIS A 93 -0.13 11.97 9.93
N GLY A 94 0.46 12.92 9.20
CA GLY A 94 -0.18 14.20 8.86
C GLY A 94 -1.45 14.05 8.01
N MET A 95 -1.63 12.91 7.34
CA MET A 95 -2.86 12.54 6.63
C MET A 95 -3.84 11.72 7.51
N GLY A 96 -3.50 11.44 8.77
CA GLY A 96 -4.21 10.49 9.62
C GLY A 96 -3.94 9.02 9.26
N GLY A 97 -2.90 8.76 8.47
CA GLY A 97 -2.51 7.42 8.06
C GLY A 97 -1.80 6.64 9.17
N LEU A 98 -1.65 5.33 8.96
CA LEU A 98 -0.89 4.43 9.83
C LEU A 98 0.38 3.99 9.12
N THR A 99 1.43 3.72 9.89
CA THR A 99 2.73 3.29 9.38
C THR A 99 3.11 1.90 9.90
N TYR A 100 3.80 1.11 9.07
CA TYR A 100 4.57 -0.04 9.52
C TYR A 100 5.78 -0.28 8.62
N ILE A 101 6.76 -1.04 9.14
CA ILE A 101 7.94 -1.43 8.39
C ILE A 101 7.69 -2.79 7.72
N PRO A 102 7.56 -2.86 6.38
CA PRO A 102 7.48 -4.12 5.69
C PRO A 102 8.82 -4.86 5.73
N HIS A 103 8.74 -6.20 5.74
CA HIS A 103 9.87 -7.13 5.56
C HIS A 103 11.23 -6.71 6.18
N PRO A 104 11.29 -6.33 7.48
CA PRO A 104 12.49 -5.70 8.11
C PRO A 104 13.75 -6.59 8.17
N LEU A 105 13.65 -7.86 7.76
CA LEU A 105 14.75 -8.82 7.73
C LEU A 105 15.13 -9.23 6.30
N ASP A 106 14.51 -8.65 5.27
CA ASP A 106 14.90 -8.87 3.87
C ASP A 106 16.15 -8.05 3.53
N ARG A 107 17.26 -8.75 3.30
CA ARG A 107 18.57 -8.14 3.01
C ARG A 107 18.64 -7.48 1.63
N ASN A 108 17.67 -7.76 0.75
CA ASN A 108 17.65 -7.19 -0.59
C ASN A 108 16.83 -5.88 -0.66
N ARG A 109 16.13 -5.53 0.42
CA ARG A 109 15.28 -4.34 0.54
C ARG A 109 15.83 -3.43 1.65
N SER A 110 16.99 -2.81 1.36
CA SER A 110 17.67 -1.80 2.19
C SER A 110 17.37 -0.39 1.73
#